data_AF-A0A6L9L347-F1
#
_entry.id   AF-A0A6L9L347-F1
#
_cell.length_a   1.000
_cell.length_b   1.000
_cell.length_c   1.000
_cell.angle_alpha   90.00
_cell.angle_beta   90.00
_cell.angle_gamma   90.00
#
_symmetry.space_group_name_H-M   'P 1'
#
loop_
_entity.id
_entity.type
_entity.pdbx_description
1 polymer ?
#
loop_
_entity_poly.entity_id
_entity_poly.type
_entity_poly.pdbx_seq_one_letter_code
_entity_poly.pdbx_strand_id
1 'polypeptide(L)'
;MEINAEMIWPLVVFVLVAAIGILGVVMAIQSYKQLLFYKELNRRGQTVMGKIVRIRTEYGGYDSSDTYYPVFSYQVNGQHYEVEAHPLFFENFTVGQEMPLRFLPESPTEYTWRKTLTFSVILILVGVLLAVGSVAFLYKIDLVSKLFQVSNNG
;
A
#
# COMPACT_ATOMS: atom_id res chain seq x y z
N MET A 1 -37.94 3.67 21.81
CA MET A 1 -37.36 4.65 20.86
C MET A 1 -37.07 3.87 19.60
N GLU A 2 -38.03 3.86 18.66
CA GLU A 2 -37.88 3.13 17.40
C GLU A 2 -37.00 3.95 16.47
N ILE A 3 -35.87 3.37 16.04
CA ILE A 3 -34.99 4.04 15.11
C ILE A 3 -35.61 3.88 13.71
N ASN A 4 -36.12 4.98 13.15
CA ASN A 4 -36.72 4.98 11.82
C ASN A 4 -35.65 4.70 10.75
N ALA A 5 -35.89 3.67 9.94
CA ALA A 5 -34.98 3.23 8.87
C ALA A 5 -34.67 4.35 7.85
N GLU A 6 -35.63 5.24 7.62
CA GLU A 6 -35.53 6.47 6.79
C GLU A 6 -34.38 7.40 7.21
N MET A 7 -34.04 7.44 8.50
CA MET A 7 -32.98 8.28 9.05
C MET A 7 -31.60 7.59 9.04
N ILE A 8 -31.58 6.25 9.07
CA ILE A 8 -30.33 5.47 9.14
C ILE A 8 -29.65 5.39 7.78
N TRP A 9 -30.42 5.17 6.71
CA TRP A 9 -29.87 4.96 5.36
C TRP A 9 -28.94 6.07 4.84
N PRO A 10 -29.30 7.37 4.91
CA PRO A 10 -28.41 8.44 4.45
C PRO A 10 -27.12 8.54 5.28
N LEU A 11 -27.20 8.26 6.59
CA LEU A 11 -26.04 8.23 7.47
C LEU A 11 -25.08 7.07 7.09
N VAL A 12 -25.63 5.88 6.81
CA VAL A 12 -24.84 4.72 6.36
C VAL A 12 -24.13 5.03 5.05
N VAL A 13 -24.83 5.61 4.07
CA VAL A 13 -24.22 6.01 2.78
C VAL A 13 -23.11 7.03 3.00
N PHE A 14 -23.35 8.04 3.84
CA PHE A 14 -22.34 9.05 4.17
C PHE A 14 -21.07 8.41 4.76
N VAL A 15 -21.23 7.54 5.77
CA VAL A 15 -20.11 6.86 6.43
C VAL A 15 -19.34 5.97 5.46
N LEU A 16 -20.02 5.22 4.60
CA LEU A 16 -19.39 4.35 3.60
C LEU A 16 -18.57 5.16 2.60
N VAL A 17 -19.12 6.24 2.06
CA VAL A 17 -18.40 7.10 1.10
C VAL A 17 -17.22 7.79 1.76
N ALA A 18 -17.39 8.29 2.99
CA ALA A 18 -16.28 8.88 3.75
C ALA A 18 -15.16 7.86 4.01
N ALA A 19 -15.51 6.61 4.37
CA ALA A 19 -14.55 5.55 4.58
C ALA A 19 -13.75 5.22 3.29
N ILE A 20 -14.42 5.16 2.13
CA ILE A 20 -13.76 4.97 0.83
C ILE A 20 -12.77 6.11 0.54
N GLY A 21 -13.18 7.36 0.80
CA GLY A 21 -12.30 8.52 0.64
C GLY A 21 -11.05 8.45 1.52
N ILE A 22 -11.22 8.11 2.80
CA ILE A 22 -10.12 7.93 3.76
C ILE A 22 -9.17 6.81 3.30
N LEU A 23 -9.71 5.67 2.87
CA LEU A 23 -8.91 4.58 2.33
C LEU A 23 -8.09 5.02 1.11
N GLY A 24 -8.70 5.81 0.21
CA GLY A 24 -8.00 6.41 -0.93
C GLY A 24 -6.81 7.29 -0.51
N VAL A 25 -7.00 8.14 0.50
CA VAL A 25 -5.93 9.01 1.04
C VAL A 25 -4.80 8.17 1.66
N VAL A 26 -5.12 7.19 2.50
CA VAL A 26 -4.12 6.32 3.14
C VAL A 26 -3.30 5.58 2.09
N MET A 27 -3.95 5.01 1.08
CA MET A 27 -3.29 4.32 -0.02
C MET A 27 -2.36 5.25 -0.81
N ALA A 28 -2.79 6.48 -1.11
CA ALA A 28 -1.97 7.47 -1.80
C ALA A 28 -0.73 7.86 -0.99
N ILE A 29 -0.87 8.09 0.32
CA ILE A 29 0.24 8.45 1.21
C ILE A 29 1.27 7.31 1.30
N GLN A 30 0.82 6.08 1.51
CA GLN A 30 1.73 4.92 1.59
C GLN A 30 2.49 4.72 0.27
N SER A 31 1.78 4.83 -0.85
CA SER A 31 2.36 4.68 -2.18
C SER A 31 3.34 5.81 -2.52
N TYR A 32 3.07 7.04 -2.05
CA TYR A 32 3.97 8.17 -2.19
C TYR A 32 5.26 7.99 -1.41
N LYS A 33 5.20 7.46 -0.17
CA LYS A 33 6.40 7.12 0.61
C LYS A 33 7.27 6.10 -0.12
N GLN A 34 6.65 5.04 -0.67
CA GLN A 34 7.37 4.05 -1.48
C GLN A 34 8.01 4.69 -2.71
N LEU A 35 7.29 5.59 -3.41
CA LEU A 35 7.83 6.29 -4.58
C LEU A 35 9.07 7.13 -4.23
N LEU A 36 9.05 7.85 -3.11
CA LEU A 36 10.21 8.61 -2.63
C LEU A 36 11.39 7.70 -2.32
N PHE A 37 11.13 6.58 -1.63
CA PHE A 37 12.15 5.57 -1.35
C PHE A 37 12.78 5.05 -2.65
N TYR A 38 11.98 4.63 -3.64
CA TYR A 38 12.48 4.15 -4.93
C TYR A 38 13.26 5.22 -5.70
N LYS A 39 12.79 6.46 -5.68
CA LYS A 39 13.49 7.59 -6.32
C LYS A 39 14.86 7.81 -5.68
N GLU A 40 14.92 7.74 -4.35
CA GLU A 40 16.17 7.87 -3.62
C GLU A 40 17.13 6.72 -3.91
N LEU A 41 16.61 5.50 -3.91
CA LEU A 41 17.36 4.30 -4.23
C LEU A 41 17.89 4.31 -5.67
N ASN A 42 17.17 4.90 -6.62
CA ASN A 42 17.66 5.08 -7.98
C ASN A 42 18.77 6.14 -8.09
N ARG A 43 18.78 7.12 -7.18
CA ARG A 43 19.75 8.22 -7.20
C ARG A 43 21.05 7.86 -6.47
N ARG A 44 20.93 7.26 -5.29
CA ARG A 44 22.05 6.99 -4.36
C ARG A 44 22.27 5.52 -4.05
N GLY A 45 21.36 4.65 -4.48
CA GLY A 45 21.40 3.24 -4.12
C GLY A 45 22.59 2.52 -4.75
N GLN A 46 23.20 1.66 -3.95
CA GLN A 46 24.24 0.74 -4.39
C GLN A 46 23.64 -0.66 -4.56
N THR A 47 24.25 -1.47 -5.43
CA THR A 47 23.79 -2.84 -5.68
C THR A 47 24.80 -3.83 -5.10
N VAL A 48 24.32 -4.82 -4.35
CA VAL A 48 25.09 -5.93 -3.80
C VAL A 48 24.41 -7.25 -4.12
N MET A 49 25.18 -8.32 -4.28
CA MET A 49 24.61 -9.66 -4.38
C MET A 49 24.24 -10.15 -2.98
N GLY A 50 22.95 -10.28 -2.72
CA GLY A 50 22.43 -10.91 -1.51
C GLY A 50 22.15 -12.38 -1.75
N LYS A 51 22.49 -13.22 -0.77
CA LYS A 51 22.22 -14.65 -0.80
C LYS A 51 21.04 -14.98 0.11
N ILE A 52 20.10 -15.77 -0.37
CA ILE A 52 18.99 -16.25 0.46
C ILE A 52 19.54 -17.30 1.41
N VAL A 53 19.54 -17.02 2.72
CA VAL A 53 20.07 -17.96 3.72
C VAL A 53 18.97 -18.79 4.36
N ARG A 54 17.76 -18.24 4.44
CA ARG A 54 16.58 -18.87 5.05
C ARG A 54 15.33 -18.41 4.33
N ILE A 55 14.29 -19.22 4.35
CA ILE A 55 12.95 -18.84 3.91
C ILE A 55 12.02 -19.17 5.06
N ARG A 56 11.47 -18.15 5.72
CA ARG A 56 10.40 -18.35 6.69
C ARG A 56 9.12 -18.57 5.89
N THR A 57 8.39 -19.64 6.23
CA THR A 57 7.12 -19.98 5.59
C THR A 57 6.02 -19.83 6.63
N GLU A 58 4.99 -19.09 6.29
CA GLU A 58 3.75 -19.03 7.05
C GLU A 58 2.71 -19.84 6.29
N TYR A 59 2.39 -21.03 6.84
CA TYR A 59 1.50 -21.96 6.19
C TYR A 59 0.08 -21.42 6.20
N GLY A 60 -0.50 -21.30 5.02
CA GLY A 60 -1.91 -21.01 4.91
C GLY A 60 -2.71 -22.23 5.36
N GLY A 61 -3.82 -22.02 6.08
CA GLY A 61 -4.79 -23.08 6.35
C GLY A 61 -5.39 -23.66 5.05
N TYR A 62 -6.38 -24.55 5.20
CA TYR A 62 -6.94 -25.43 4.15
C TYR A 62 -7.25 -24.76 2.80
N ASP A 63 -7.60 -23.46 2.80
CA ASP A 63 -8.00 -22.69 1.60
C ASP A 63 -7.10 -21.49 1.28
N SER A 64 -5.96 -21.34 1.96
CA SER A 64 -5.08 -20.18 1.81
C SER A 64 -3.68 -20.59 1.35
N SER A 65 -3.10 -19.82 0.44
CA SER A 65 -1.74 -20.05 -0.02
C SER A 65 -0.71 -19.79 1.09
N ASP A 66 0.34 -20.61 1.11
CA ASP A 66 1.52 -20.36 1.92
C ASP A 66 2.15 -19.01 1.56
N THR A 67 2.63 -18.30 2.58
CA THR A 67 3.33 -17.04 2.42
C THR A 67 4.81 -17.23 2.73
N TYR A 68 5.67 -16.86 1.79
CA TYR A 68 7.11 -17.03 1.90
C TYR A 68 7.81 -15.69 2.16
N TYR A 69 8.75 -15.72 3.12
CA TYR A 69 9.55 -14.60 3.59
C TYR A 69 11.03 -14.98 3.47
N PRO A 70 11.66 -14.74 2.31
CA PRO A 70 13.09 -15.00 2.15
C PRO A 70 13.91 -14.03 3.02
N VAL A 71 14.94 -14.56 3.67
CA VAL A 71 15.92 -13.80 4.44
C VAL A 71 17.18 -13.68 3.58
N PHE A 72 17.50 -12.46 3.18
CA PHE A 72 18.70 -12.14 2.43
C PHE A 72 19.86 -11.85 3.36
N SER A 73 21.03 -12.36 3.02
CA SER A 73 22.29 -12.12 3.69
C SER A 73 23.27 -11.47 2.71
N TYR A 74 23.88 -10.36 3.10
CA TYR A 74 24.89 -9.65 2.30
C TYR A 74 25.87 -8.90 3.18
N GLN A 75 26.96 -8.43 2.57
CA GLN A 75 27.98 -7.63 3.24
C GLN A 75 28.05 -6.23 2.64
N VAL A 76 28.11 -5.22 3.50
CA VAL A 76 28.34 -3.83 3.14
C VAL A 76 29.47 -3.31 4.02
N ASN A 77 30.54 -2.80 3.41
CA ASN A 77 31.71 -2.26 4.12
C ASN A 77 32.30 -3.23 5.18
N GLY A 78 32.30 -4.53 4.89
CA GLY A 78 32.80 -5.57 5.80
C GLY A 78 31.87 -5.95 6.95
N GLN A 79 30.70 -5.30 7.07
CA GLN A 79 29.67 -5.67 8.03
C GLN A 79 28.62 -6.57 7.39
N HIS A 80 28.22 -7.60 8.12
CA HIS A 80 27.19 -8.54 7.70
C HIS A 80 25.79 -8.04 8.04
N TYR A 81 24.86 -8.17 7.09
CA TYR A 81 23.47 -7.81 7.25
C TYR A 81 22.58 -8.98 6.85
N GLU A 82 21.56 -9.23 7.67
CA GLU A 82 20.45 -10.13 7.33
C GLU A 82 19.15 -9.36 7.37
N VAL A 83 18.38 -9.43 6.29
CA VAL A 83 17.10 -8.72 6.16
C VAL A 83 16.03 -9.67 5.64
N GLU A 84 14.89 -9.69 6.32
CA GLU A 84 13.72 -10.42 5.85
C GLU A 84 13.01 -9.60 4.77
N ALA A 85 12.55 -10.27 3.72
CA ALA A 85 11.74 -9.65 2.68
C ALA A 85 10.29 -9.55 3.10
N HIS A 86 9.62 -8.53 2.56
CA HIS A 86 8.17 -8.50 2.57
C HIS A 86 7.59 -9.78 1.97
N PRO A 87 6.37 -10.19 2.36
CA PRO A 87 5.76 -11.42 1.90
C PRO A 87 5.69 -11.43 0.38
N LEU A 88 6.22 -12.48 -0.23
CA LEU A 88 6.22 -12.66 -1.66
C LEU A 88 5.30 -13.82 -2.01
N PHE A 89 4.19 -13.45 -2.64
CA PHE A 89 3.30 -14.41 -3.25
C PHE A 89 3.90 -14.82 -4.60
N PHE A 90 3.97 -16.12 -4.86
CA PHE A 90 4.25 -16.70 -6.19
C PHE A 90 5.69 -16.68 -6.72
N GLU A 91 6.72 -16.37 -5.90
CA GLU A 91 8.11 -16.51 -6.32
C GLU A 91 8.80 -17.73 -5.68
N ASN A 92 9.37 -18.58 -6.55
CA ASN A 92 10.15 -19.75 -6.15
C ASN A 92 11.56 -19.31 -5.71
N PHE A 93 11.67 -18.87 -4.47
CA PHE A 93 12.98 -18.64 -3.87
C PHE A 93 13.62 -19.95 -3.45
N THR A 94 14.92 -20.07 -3.72
CA THR A 94 15.70 -21.22 -3.24
C THR A 94 16.76 -20.75 -2.27
N VAL A 95 16.91 -21.45 -1.14
CA VAL A 95 18.03 -21.19 -0.21
C VAL A 95 19.35 -21.39 -0.98
N GLY A 96 20.22 -20.40 -0.89
CA GLY A 96 21.49 -20.35 -1.59
C GLY A 96 21.46 -19.55 -2.90
N GLN A 97 20.27 -19.18 -3.40
CA GLN A 97 20.13 -18.31 -4.57
C GLN A 97 20.71 -16.92 -4.28
N GLU A 98 21.47 -16.39 -5.24
CA GLU A 98 21.97 -15.03 -5.20
C GLU A 98 21.09 -14.10 -6.04
N MET A 99 20.81 -12.91 -5.52
CA MET A 99 19.99 -11.91 -6.19
C MET A 99 20.59 -10.52 -6.03
N PRO A 100 20.48 -9.66 -7.05
CA PRO A 100 20.90 -8.28 -6.93
C PRO A 100 19.94 -7.52 -6.00
N LEU A 101 20.46 -7.07 -4.86
CA LEU A 101 19.77 -6.20 -3.93
C LEU A 101 20.30 -4.79 -4.10
N ARG A 102 19.40 -3.83 -4.20
CA ARG A 102 19.74 -2.41 -4.16
C ARG A 102 19.40 -1.84 -2.79
N PHE A 103 20.33 -1.17 -2.15
CA PHE A 103 20.17 -0.61 -0.80
C PHE A 103 20.69 0.83 -0.72
N LEU A 104 20.30 1.57 0.31
CA LEU A 104 20.87 2.89 0.60
C LEU A 104 22.13 2.74 1.46
N PRO A 105 23.30 3.28 1.06
CA PRO A 105 24.52 3.18 1.86
C PRO A 105 24.38 3.77 3.27
N GLU A 106 23.52 4.79 3.43
CA GLU A 106 23.27 5.41 4.74
C GLU A 106 22.36 4.56 5.64
N SER A 107 21.61 3.60 5.07
CA SER A 107 20.70 2.70 5.78
C SER A 107 20.68 1.34 5.09
N PRO A 108 21.70 0.48 5.32
CA PRO A 108 21.83 -0.79 4.60
C PRO A 108 20.68 -1.76 4.83
N THR A 109 19.89 -1.58 5.90
CA THR A 109 18.67 -2.36 6.18
C THR A 109 17.50 -2.00 5.27
N GLU A 110 17.53 -0.85 4.61
CA GLU A 110 16.53 -0.47 3.61
C GLU A 110 16.98 -0.89 2.21
N TYR A 111 16.23 -1.81 1.60
CA TYR A 111 16.59 -2.40 0.33
C TYR A 111 15.38 -2.64 -0.59
N THR A 112 15.65 -2.83 -1.88
CA THR A 112 14.73 -3.44 -2.83
C THR A 112 15.47 -4.42 -3.73
N TRP A 113 14.77 -5.46 -4.15
CA TRP A 113 15.21 -6.37 -5.21
C TRP A 113 14.37 -6.22 -6.48
N ARG A 114 13.26 -5.45 -6.41
CA ARG A 114 12.32 -5.25 -7.52
C ARG A 114 12.26 -3.79 -7.97
N LYS A 115 12.11 -3.58 -9.28
CA LYS A 115 11.75 -2.28 -9.87
C LYS A 115 10.22 -2.11 -9.81
N THR A 116 9.73 -1.28 -8.90
CA THR A 116 8.27 -1.18 -8.64
C THR A 116 7.71 0.24 -8.79
N LEU A 117 8.44 1.13 -9.48
CA LEU A 117 8.06 2.54 -9.65
C LEU A 117 6.67 2.72 -10.30
N THR A 118 6.34 1.93 -11.33
CA THR A 118 5.08 2.07 -12.08
C THR A 118 3.86 1.76 -11.21
N PHE A 119 3.95 0.74 -10.35
CA PHE A 119 2.83 0.32 -9.51
C PHE A 119 2.49 1.36 -8.44
N SER A 120 3.50 1.95 -7.78
CA SER A 120 3.28 3.01 -6.79
C SER A 120 2.60 4.24 -7.40
N VAL A 121 2.94 4.62 -8.63
CA VAL A 121 2.29 5.76 -9.31
C VAL A 121 0.82 5.47 -9.60
N ILE A 122 0.50 4.26 -10.08
CA ILE A 122 -0.89 3.85 -10.33
C ILE A 122 -1.71 3.91 -9.03
N LEU A 123 -1.18 3.37 -7.93
CA LEU A 123 -1.88 3.40 -6.64
C LEU A 123 -2.10 4.83 -6.11
N ILE A 124 -1.16 5.76 -6.33
CA ILE A 124 -1.36 7.17 -6.00
C ILE A 124 -2.54 7.74 -6.79
N LEU A 125 -2.58 7.52 -8.12
CA LEU A 125 -3.65 8.03 -8.97
C LEU A 125 -5.01 7.46 -8.57
N VAL A 126 -5.09 6.16 -8.32
CA VAL A 126 -6.33 5.51 -7.85
C VAL A 126 -6.74 6.07 -6.49
N GLY A 127 -5.80 6.23 -5.55
CA GLY A 127 -6.09 6.75 -4.22
C GLY A 127 -6.60 8.19 -4.24
N VAL A 128 -6.00 9.05 -5.06
CA VAL A 128 -6.45 10.42 -5.29
C VAL A 128 -7.84 10.42 -5.93
N LEU A 129 -8.09 9.57 -6.93
CA LEU A 129 -9.40 9.48 -7.59
C LEU A 129 -10.50 9.05 -6.64
N LEU A 130 -10.24 8.08 -5.75
CA LEU A 130 -11.17 7.68 -4.70
C LEU A 130 -11.45 8.81 -3.70
N ALA A 131 -10.41 9.52 -3.27
CA ALA A 131 -10.56 10.65 -2.33
C ALA A 131 -11.39 11.79 -2.95
N VAL A 132 -11.02 12.24 -4.15
CA VAL A 132 -11.71 13.33 -4.86
C VAL A 132 -13.14 12.91 -5.23
N GLY A 133 -13.32 11.68 -5.71
CA GLY A 133 -14.63 11.14 -6.05
C GLY A 133 -15.57 11.09 -4.84
N SER A 134 -15.05 10.70 -3.67
CA SER A 134 -15.82 10.66 -2.42
C SER A 134 -16.27 12.06 -2.00
N VAL A 135 -15.36 13.05 -2.04
CA VAL A 135 -15.70 14.45 -1.72
C VAL A 135 -16.73 15.01 -2.71
N ALA A 136 -16.56 14.79 -4.01
CA ALA A 136 -17.49 15.26 -5.03
C ALA A 136 -18.89 14.64 -4.87
N PHE A 137 -18.95 13.36 -4.52
CA PHE A 137 -20.22 12.67 -4.26
C PHE A 137 -20.95 13.24 -3.04
N LEU A 138 -20.23 13.46 -1.94
CA LEU A 138 -20.79 14.06 -0.72
C LEU A 138 -21.27 15.50 -0.98
N TYR A 139 -20.51 16.29 -1.75
CA TYR A 139 -20.93 17.64 -2.14
C TYR A 139 -22.22 17.62 -2.98
N LYS A 140 -22.36 16.66 -3.89
CA LYS A 140 -23.57 16.50 -4.70
C LYS A 140 -24.79 16.15 -3.84
N ILE A 141 -24.62 15.29 -2.82
CA ILE A 141 -25.69 14.96 -1.87
C ILE A 141 -26.14 16.22 -1.10
N ASP A 142 -25.20 17.02 -0.60
CA ASP A 142 -25.49 18.27 0.11
C ASP A 142 -26.18 19.31 -0.79
N LEU A 143 -25.77 19.42 -2.06
CA LEU A 143 -26.43 20.31 -3.01
C LEU A 143 -27.89 19.89 -3.29
N VAL A 144 -28.11 18.59 -3.50
CA VAL A 144 -29.45 18.04 -3.77
C VAL A 144 -30.36 18.22 -2.56
N SER A 145 -29.87 17.96 -1.34
CA SER A 145 -30.68 18.14 -0.12
C SER A 145 -31.11 19.61 0.07
N LYS A 146 -30.23 20.57 -0.23
CA LYS A 146 -30.55 22.00 -0.19
C LYS A 146 -31.61 22.41 -1.21
N LEU A 147 -31.54 21.88 -2.43
CA LEU A 147 -32.54 22.17 -3.47
C LEU A 147 -33.93 21.66 -3.11
N PHE A 148 -34.04 20.47 -2.51
CA PHE A 148 -35.32 19.93 -2.04
C PHE A 148 -35.94 20.76 -0.91
N GLN A 149 -35.12 21.29 0.01
CA GLN A 149 -35.64 22.16 1.08
C GLN A 149 -36.17 23.50 0.56
N VAL A 150 -35.51 24.09 -0.45
CA VAL A 150 -35.97 25.34 -1.07
C VAL A 150 -37.27 25.13 -1.85
N SER A 151 -37.42 24.00 -2.56
CA SER A 151 -38.64 23.68 -3.31
C SER A 151 -39.86 23.39 -2.44
N ASN A 152 -39.68 22.92 -1.20
CA ASN A 152 -40.80 22.60 -0.30
C ASN A 152 -41.24 23.79 0.59
N ASN A 153 -40.44 24.86 0.64
CA ASN A 153 -40.68 26.04 1.48
C ASN A 153 -41.18 27.27 0.68
N GLY A 154 -41.42 27.13 -0.62
CA GLY A 154 -42.00 28.16 -1.50
C GLY A 154 -43.30 27.69 -2.12
#